data_AF-A0A410UVS1-F1
#
_entry.id   AF-A0A410UVS1-F1
#
_cell.length_a   1.000
_cell.length_b   1.000
_cell.length_c   1.000
_cell.angle_alpha   90.00
_cell.angle_beta   90.00
_cell.angle_gamma   90.00
#
_symmetry.space_group_name_H-M   'P 1'
#
loop_
_entity.id
_entity.type
_entity.pdbx_description
1 polymer ?
#
loop_
_entity_poly.entity_id
_entity_poly.type
_entity_poly.pdbx_seq_one_letter_code
_entity_poly.pdbx_strand_id
1 'polypeptide(L)'
;MKLAHKHETAWDMGDFSYDAEDTLETGKAKAASLGIHPCSDEYAAFITAFGRRVRMKQVSPRKVAANAAAMAQADMPADAASAPELLRAVS
;
A
#
# COMPACT_ATOMS: atom_id res chain seq x y z
N MET A 1 7.72 2.63 30.45
CA MET A 1 6.62 3.29 29.71
C MET A 1 6.87 3.13 28.23
N LYS A 2 6.02 2.41 27.50
CA LYS A 2 6.20 2.09 26.06
C LYS A 2 5.11 2.86 25.27
N LEU A 3 5.29 4.17 25.15
CA LEU A 3 4.33 5.09 24.50
C LEU A 3 4.64 5.34 23.00
N ALA A 4 5.71 4.76 22.46
CA ALA A 4 6.26 5.21 21.17
C ALA A 4 5.67 4.56 19.90
N HIS A 5 5.03 3.38 19.98
CA HIS A 5 4.64 2.61 18.79
C HIS A 5 3.12 2.43 18.59
N LYS A 6 2.28 3.01 19.46
CA LYS A 6 0.83 2.79 19.37
C LYS A 6 0.15 3.62 18.28
N HIS A 7 0.77 4.74 17.88
CA HIS A 7 0.21 5.69 16.91
C HIS A 7 0.86 5.62 15.52
N GLU A 8 2.02 4.96 15.38
CA GLU A 8 2.64 4.74 14.06
C GLU A 8 1.71 3.91 13.15
N THR A 9 0.97 2.95 13.73
CA THR A 9 0.01 2.13 13.00
C THR A 9 -1.14 2.94 12.39
N ALA A 10 -1.58 4.02 13.05
CA ALA A 10 -2.71 4.83 12.58
C ALA A 10 -2.36 5.67 11.33
N TRP A 11 -1.12 6.14 11.23
CA TRP A 11 -0.61 6.80 10.02
C TRP A 11 -0.59 5.82 8.83
N ASP A 12 -0.02 4.64 9.04
CA ASP A 12 0.04 3.59 8.01
C ASP A 12 -1.34 3.14 7.57
N MET A 13 -2.30 3.03 8.51
CA MET A 13 -3.69 2.68 8.21
C MET A 13 -4.38 3.77 7.37
N GLY A 14 -4.08 5.05 7.61
CA GLY A 14 -4.60 6.15 6.80
C GLY A 14 -4.06 6.13 5.37
N ASP A 15 -2.76 5.86 5.19
CA ASP A 15 -2.15 5.67 3.86
C ASP A 15 -2.72 4.42 3.17
N PHE A 16 -2.95 3.31 3.89
CA PHE A 16 -3.59 2.10 3.35
C PHE A 16 -5.04 2.33 2.90
N SER A 17 -5.82 3.12 3.65
CA SER A 17 -7.18 3.48 3.26
C SER A 17 -7.22 4.22 1.93
N TYR A 18 -6.23 5.09 1.66
CA TYR A 18 -6.11 5.73 0.36
C TYR A 18 -5.76 4.74 -0.75
N ASP A 19 -4.84 3.80 -0.49
CA ASP A 19 -4.47 2.75 -1.45
C ASP A 19 -5.62 1.80 -1.78
N ALA A 20 -6.50 1.56 -0.80
CA ALA A 20 -7.74 0.80 -0.98
C ALA A 20 -8.83 1.59 -1.73
N GLU A 21 -8.52 2.81 -2.19
CA GLU A 21 -9.43 3.71 -2.90
C GLU A 21 -10.67 4.09 -2.08
N ASP A 22 -10.53 4.13 -0.75
CA ASP A 22 -11.59 4.60 0.13
C ASP A 22 -11.89 6.08 -0.16
N THR A 23 -13.18 6.43 -0.15
CA THR A 23 -13.68 7.81 -0.10
C THR A 23 -13.56 8.39 1.32
N LEU A 24 -13.72 9.71 1.48
CA LEU A 24 -13.70 10.35 2.80
C LEU A 24 -14.72 9.78 3.79
N GLU A 25 -15.88 9.33 3.29
CA GLU A 25 -16.92 8.72 4.11
C GLU A 25 -16.55 7.28 4.51
N THR A 26 -16.07 6.48 3.56
CA THR A 26 -15.70 5.07 3.80
C THR A 26 -14.42 4.94 4.62
N GLY A 27 -13.45 5.84 4.46
CA GLY A 27 -12.25 5.90 5.30
C GLY A 27 -12.57 6.20 6.77
N LYS A 28 -13.53 7.09 7.04
CA LYS A 28 -14.02 7.35 8.41
C LYS A 28 -14.73 6.12 9.00
N ALA A 29 -15.57 5.46 8.21
CA ALA A 29 -16.23 4.22 8.63
C ALA A 29 -15.21 3.11 8.95
N LYS A 30 -14.12 3.02 8.17
CA LYS A 30 -13.02 2.08 8.40
C LYS A 30 -12.23 2.40 9.67
N ALA A 31 -11.94 3.68 9.94
CA ALA A 31 -11.33 4.07 11.21
C ALA A 31 -12.20 3.63 12.41
N ALA A 32 -13.52 3.84 12.32
CA ALA A 32 -14.45 3.39 13.35
C ALA A 32 -14.47 1.86 13.50
N SER A 33 -14.44 1.09 12.41
CA SER A 33 -14.41 -0.38 12.46
C SER A 33 -13.10 -0.94 13.03
N LEU A 34 -12.01 -0.19 12.93
CA LEU A 34 -10.71 -0.49 13.52
C LEU A 34 -10.63 -0.09 15.00
N GLY A 35 -11.71 0.43 15.57
CA GLY A 35 -11.76 0.89 16.96
C GLY A 35 -11.09 2.24 17.20
N ILE A 36 -10.74 2.97 16.13
CA ILE A 36 -10.15 4.30 16.23
C ILE A 36 -11.27 5.29 16.56
N HIS A 37 -11.28 5.75 17.81
CA HIS A 37 -12.35 6.61 18.30
C HIS A 37 -12.24 8.03 17.74
N PRO A 38 -13.35 8.67 17.31
CA PRO A 38 -13.35 10.08 16.94
C PRO A 38 -12.76 10.95 18.05
N CYS A 39 -11.96 11.97 17.70
CA CYS A 39 -11.27 12.84 18.67
C CYS A 39 -10.14 12.19 19.48
N SER A 40 -9.69 10.97 19.13
CA SER A 40 -8.43 10.42 19.62
C SER A 40 -7.23 10.92 18.81
N ASP A 41 -6.04 10.88 19.38
CA ASP A 41 -4.78 11.18 18.66
C ASP A 41 -4.56 10.21 17.49
N GLU A 42 -5.01 8.96 17.63
CA GLU A 42 -4.99 7.94 16.59
C GLU A 42 -5.89 8.32 15.41
N TYR A 43 -7.07 8.87 15.68
CA TYR A 43 -7.99 9.36 14.65
C TYR A 43 -7.42 10.58 13.94
N ALA A 44 -6.80 11.49 14.68
CA ALA A 44 -6.13 12.66 14.10
C ALA A 44 -4.99 12.23 13.15
N ALA A 45 -4.17 11.26 13.57
CA ALA A 45 -3.13 10.67 12.72
C ALA A 45 -3.71 10.03 11.46
N PHE A 46 -4.71 9.16 11.60
CA PHE A 46 -5.37 8.47 10.49
C PHE A 46 -5.95 9.46 9.47
N ILE A 47 -6.76 10.41 9.92
CA ILE A 47 -7.42 11.39 9.03
C ILE A 47 -6.42 12.35 8.39
N THR A 48 -5.33 12.69 9.08
CA THR A 48 -4.28 13.53 8.51
C THR A 48 -3.55 12.81 7.38
N ALA A 49 -3.14 11.56 7.60
CA ALA A 49 -2.48 10.74 6.59
C ALA A 49 -3.39 10.55 5.37
N PHE A 50 -4.60 10.03 5.61
CA PHE A 50 -5.59 9.75 4.58
C PHE A 50 -6.01 11.02 3.82
N GLY A 51 -6.35 12.09 4.55
CA GLY A 51 -6.79 13.37 3.98
C GLY A 51 -5.72 14.06 3.16
N ARG A 52 -4.44 13.97 3.57
CA ARG A 52 -3.30 14.47 2.79
C ARG A 52 -3.25 13.80 1.41
N ARG A 53 -3.37 12.48 1.36
CA ARG A 53 -3.31 11.71 0.11
C ARG A 53 -4.51 11.98 -0.81
N VAL A 54 -5.72 11.99 -0.24
CA VAL A 54 -6.96 12.27 -0.96
C VAL A 54 -6.94 13.66 -1.61
N ARG A 55 -6.53 14.70 -0.86
CA ARG A 55 -6.54 16.09 -1.36
C ARG A 55 -5.43 16.37 -2.38
N MET A 56 -4.24 15.81 -2.18
CA MET A 56 -3.10 16.07 -3.04
C MET A 56 -2.98 15.08 -4.21
N LYS A 57 -3.91 14.11 -4.33
CA LYS A 57 -3.83 12.96 -5.25
C LYS A 57 -2.44 12.30 -5.23
N GLN A 58 -1.80 12.29 -4.07
CA GLN A 58 -0.45 11.79 -3.93
C GLN A 58 -0.48 10.28 -3.87
N VAL A 59 0.26 9.65 -4.78
CA VAL A 59 0.51 8.21 -4.77
C VAL A 59 1.18 7.83 -3.44
N SER A 60 0.71 6.76 -2.79
CA SER A 60 1.33 6.31 -1.54
C SER A 60 2.74 5.77 -1.82
N PRO A 61 3.65 5.80 -0.82
CA PRO A 61 4.97 5.19 -0.94
C PRO A 61 4.89 3.71 -1.30
N ARG A 62 3.84 3.03 -0.84
CA ARG A 62 3.59 1.61 -1.12
C ARG A 62 3.24 1.36 -2.58
N LYS A 63 2.38 2.20 -3.16
CA LYS A 63 2.03 2.15 -4.59
C LYS A 63 3.19 2.59 -5.48
N VAL A 64 4.03 3.54 -5.04
CA VAL A 64 5.30 3.87 -5.69
C VAL A 64 6.26 2.67 -5.69
N ALA A 65 6.42 2.00 -4.56
CA ALA A 65 7.28 0.81 -4.45
C ALA A 65 6.74 -0.37 -5.30
N ALA A 66 5.42 -0.59 -5.32
CA ALA A 66 4.79 -1.61 -6.15
C ALA A 66 4.97 -1.32 -7.64
N ASN A 67 4.79 -0.07 -8.07
CA ASN A 67 5.03 0.33 -9.45
C ASN A 67 6.50 0.17 -9.84
N ALA A 68 7.44 0.52 -8.95
CA ALA A 68 8.87 0.31 -9.18
C ALA A 68 9.22 -1.18 -9.33
N ALA A 69 8.62 -2.05 -8.50
CA ALA A 69 8.78 -3.49 -8.61
C ALA A 69 8.20 -4.06 -9.92
N ALA A 70 7.04 -3.57 -10.35
CA ALA A 70 6.42 -3.96 -11.62
C ALA A 70 7.27 -3.54 -12.83
N MET A 71 7.87 -2.34 -12.79
CA MET A 71 8.81 -1.90 -13.84
C MET A 71 10.08 -2.75 -13.86
N ALA A 72 10.63 -3.13 -12.70
CA ALA A 72 11.79 -4.01 -12.62
C ALA A 72 11.50 -5.44 -13.15
N GLN A 73 10.26 -5.93 -13.02
CA GLN A 73 9.85 -7.21 -13.61
C GLN A 73 9.65 -7.12 -15.13
N ALA A 74 9.24 -5.96 -15.66
CA ALA A 74 9.08 -5.75 -17.10
C ALA A 74 10.42 -5.70 -17.85
N ASP A 75 11.51 -5.34 -17.17
CA ASP A 75 12.89 -5.33 -17.72
C ASP A 75 13.59 -6.71 -17.64
N MET A 76 12.93 -7.77 -17.16
CA MET A 76 13.48 -9.13 -17.25
C MET A 76 13.34 -9.64 -18.69
N PRO A 77 14.46 -9.92 -19.41
CA PRO A 77 14.38 -10.48 -20.75
C PRO A 77 13.73 -11.87 -20.70
N ALA A 78 12.74 -12.09 -21.57
CA ALA A 78 11.97 -13.31 -21.72
C ALA A 78 12.76 -14.53 -22.25
N ASP A 79 14.09 -14.54 -22.12
CA ASP A 79 14.99 -15.48 -22.80
C ASP A 79 15.78 -16.36 -21.84
N ALA A 80 15.10 -16.93 -20.85
CA ALA A 80 15.67 -17.94 -19.94
C ALA A 80 14.76 -19.16 -19.73
N ALA A 81 13.72 -19.33 -20.56
CA ALA A 81 12.74 -20.41 -20.42
C ALA A 81 12.77 -21.46 -21.54
N SER A 82 13.70 -21.41 -22.51
CA SER A 82 13.64 -22.30 -23.68
C SER A 82 15.00 -22.83 -24.14
N ALA A 83 15.69 -23.59 -23.29
CA ALA A 83 16.77 -24.48 -23.76
C ALA A 83 17.06 -25.58 -22.72
N PRO A 84 16.24 -26.67 -22.69
CA PRO A 84 16.87 -27.96 -23.00
C PRO A 84 15.96 -28.97 -23.73
N GLU A 85 14.80 -28.59 -24.28
CA GLU A 85 13.90 -29.58 -24.94
C GLU A 85 14.21 -29.86 -26.43
N LEU A 86 15.00 -29.01 -27.10
CA LEU A 86 15.30 -29.19 -28.54
C LEU A 86 16.38 -30.25 -28.87
N LEU A 87 16.98 -30.91 -27.87
CA LEU A 87 18.00 -31.95 -28.08
C LEU A 87 17.46 -33.39 -27.99
N ARG A 88 16.15 -33.59 -27.78
CA ARG A 88 15.55 -34.94 -27.68
C ARG A 88 14.82 -35.43 -28.93
N ALA A 89 14.78 -34.62 -29.99
CA ALA A 89 14.09 -34.96 -31.25
C ALA A 89 15.04 -35.48 -32.36
N VAL A 90 16.18 -36.07 -31.98
CA VAL A 90 16.98 -36.95 -32.84
C VAL A 90 17.27 -38.23 -32.07
N SER A 91 16.40 -39.21 -32.23
CA SER A 91 16.66 -40.64 -32.03
C SER A 91 15.60 -41.43 -32.77
#